data_AF-A0A967SLR0-F1
#
_entry.id   AF-A0A967SLR0-F1
#
_cell.length_a   1.000
_cell.length_b   1.000
_cell.length_c   1.000
_cell.angle_alpha   90.00
_cell.angle_beta   90.00
_cell.angle_gamma   90.00
#
_symmetry.space_group_name_H-M   'P 1'
#
loop_
_entity.id
_entity.type
_entity.pdbx_description
1 polymer ?
#
loop_
_entity_poly.entity_id
_entity_poly.type
_entity_poly.pdbx_seq_one_letter_code
_entity_poly.pdbx_strand_id
1 'polypeptide(L)' 'MKYAELTDQEVVEHALEGRESAYRELIGRYERPVFSVIYRMVRDRERAEDLAQETFVKVFNALDRYDP' A
#
# COMPACT_ATOMS: atom_id res chain seq x y z
N MET A 1 4.66 -3.90 18.33
CA MET A 1 5.09 -4.94 17.36
C MET A 1 5.82 -4.22 16.24
N LYS A 2 7.00 -4.68 15.81
CA LYS A 2 7.75 -4.05 14.72
C LYS A 2 7.40 -4.76 13.41
N TYR A 3 6.45 -4.22 12.63
CA TYR A 3 6.11 -4.81 11.33
C TYR A 3 7.28 -4.77 10.34
N ALA A 4 8.23 -3.84 10.52
CA ALA A 4 9.46 -3.73 9.71
C ALA A 4 10.31 -5.01 9.62
N GLU A 5 10.18 -5.95 10.56
CA GLU A 5 10.92 -7.22 10.56
C GLU A 5 10.11 -8.37 9.93
N LEU A 6 8.83 -8.14 9.62
CA LEU A 6 7.94 -9.12 9.03
C LEU A 6 7.97 -9.06 7.50
N THR A 7 7.73 -10.20 6.86
CA THR A 7 7.48 -10.30 5.42
C THR A 7 6.20 -9.55 5.03
N ASP A 8 6.07 -9.21 3.75
CA ASP A 8 4.85 -8.54 3.27
C ASP A 8 3.60 -9.37 3.50
N GLN A 9 3.71 -10.70 3.36
CA GLN A 9 2.59 -11.61 3.62
C GLN A 9 2.13 -11.53 5.08
N GLU A 10 3.05 -11.61 6.04
CA GLU A 10 2.72 -11.49 7.47
C GLU A 10 2.11 -10.12 7.81
N VAL A 11 2.58 -9.05 7.17
CA VAL A 11 1.97 -7.72 7.33
C VAL A 11 0.56 -7.67 6.74
N VAL A 12 0.33 -8.28 5.57
CA VAL A 12 -0.99 -8.39 4.96
C VAL A 12 -1.96 -9.19 5.82
N GLU A 13 -1.53 -10.31 6.40
CA GLU A 13 -2.33 -11.10 7.35
C GLU A 13 -2.78 -10.25 8.55
N HIS A 14 -1.89 -9.47 9.13
CA HIS A 14 -2.25 -8.55 10.21
C HIS A 14 -3.14 -7.37 9.75
N ALA A 15 -3.00 -6.90 8.52
CA ALA A 15 -3.88 -5.89 7.95
C ALA A 15 -5.30 -6.46 7.73
N LEU A 16 -5.42 -7.71 7.30
CA LEU A 16 -6.68 -8.45 7.18
C LEU A 16 -7.39 -8.63 8.53
N GLU A 17 -6.64 -8.75 9.62
CA GLU A 17 -7.17 -8.74 11.00
C GLU A 17 -7.66 -7.34 11.46
N GLY A 18 -7.55 -6.31 10.61
CA GLY A 18 -7.98 -4.94 10.92
C GLY A 18 -6.94 -4.12 11.69
N ARG A 19 -5.67 -4.54 11.76
CA ARG A 19 -4.63 -3.79 12.46
C ARG A 19 -4.17 -2.59 11.65
N GLU A 20 -4.62 -1.39 12.02
CA GLU A 20 -4.25 -0.13 11.35
C GLU A 20 -2.73 0.08 11.21
N SER A 21 -1.96 -0.39 12.20
CA SER A 21 -0.50 -0.30 12.16
C SER A 21 0.15 -1.16 11.07
N ALA A 22 -0.48 -2.27 10.66
CA ALA A 22 -0.04 -3.09 9.53
C ALA A 22 -0.36 -2.40 8.20
N TYR A 23 -1.52 -1.75 8.07
CA TYR A 23 -1.85 -0.91 6.91
C TYR A 23 -0.81 0.19 6.69
N ARG A 24 -0.42 0.91 7.75
CA ARG A 24 0.60 1.97 7.65
C ARG A 24 1.97 1.42 7.23
N GLU A 25 2.33 0.23 7.69
CA GLU A 25 3.56 -0.43 7.24
C GLU A 25 3.50 -0.72 5.74
N LEU A 26 2.40 -1.29 5.23
CA LEU A 26 2.23 -1.55 3.79
C LEU A 26 2.32 -0.26 2.97
N ILE A 27 1.65 0.81 3.41
CA ILE A 27 1.77 2.12 2.75
C ILE A 27 3.23 2.56 2.74
N GLY A 28 3.91 2.54 3.89
CA GLY A 28 5.30 3.00 3.99
C GLY A 28 6.27 2.22 3.10
N ARG A 29 6.06 0.91 2.94
CA ARG A 29 6.86 0.06 2.03
C ARG A 29 6.63 0.41 0.56
N TYR A 30 5.38 0.71 0.20
CA TYR A 30 4.95 0.77 -1.20
C TYR A 30 4.72 2.20 -1.74
N GLU A 31 4.67 3.22 -0.89
CA GLU A 31 4.41 4.62 -1.29
C GLU A 31 5.35 5.06 -2.42
N ARG A 32 6.66 4.92 -2.21
CA ARG A 32 7.69 5.32 -3.17
C ARG A 32 7.67 4.48 -4.47
N PRO A 33 7.67 3.13 -4.42
CA PRO A 33 7.55 2.31 -5.62
C PRO A 33 6.29 2.61 -6.44
N VAL A 34 5.12 2.67 -5.80
CA VAL A 34 3.84 2.92 -6.47
C VAL A 34 3.83 4.30 -7.11
N PHE A 35 4.20 5.34 -6.35
CA PHE A 35 4.33 6.69 -6.88
C PHE A 35 5.28 6.75 -8.08
N SER A 36 6.44 6.08 -7.99
CA SER A 36 7.43 6.07 -9.06
C SER A 36 6.91 5.43 -10.35
N VAL A 37 6.14 4.34 -10.26
CA VAL A 37 5.51 3.71 -11.42
C VAL A 37 4.49 4.66 -12.06
N ILE A 38 3.59 5.20 -11.26
CA ILE A 38 2.53 6.11 -11.73
C ILE A 38 3.14 7.36 -12.37
N TYR A 39 4.12 7.98 -11.70
CA TYR A 39 4.80 9.17 -12.20
C TYR A 39 5.47 8.94 -13.55
N ARG A 40 6.08 7.76 -13.78
CA ARG A 40 6.66 7.42 -15.08
C ARG A 40 5.62 7.31 -16.19
N MET A 41 4.37 6.98 -15.86
CA MET A 41 3.26 6.87 -16.81
C MET A 41 2.65 8.24 -17.13
N VAL A 42 2.41 9.08 -16.12
CA VAL A 42 1.66 10.34 -16.30
C VAL A 42 2.56 11.57 -16.46
N ARG A 43 3.82 11.50 -16.01
CA ARG A 43 4.83 12.59 -16.02
C ARG A 43 4.35 13.91 -15.40
N ASP A 44 3.47 13.79 -14.43
CA ASP A 44 2.86 14.89 -13.69
C ASP A 44 2.88 14.48 -12.22
N ARG A 45 3.47 15.33 -11.38
CA ARG A 45 3.68 15.01 -9.96
C ARG A 45 2.36 15.01 -9.20
N GLU A 46 1.55 16.04 -9.36
CA GLU A 46 0.29 16.21 -8.63
C GLU A 46 -0.68 15.09 -8.99
N ARG A 47 -0.83 14.80 -10.30
CA ARG A 47 -1.65 13.66 -10.74
C ARG A 47 -1.11 12.33 -10.26
N ALA A 48 0.21 12.16 -10.16
CA ALA A 48 0.79 10.92 -9.64
C ALA A 48 0.54 10.76 -8.13
N GLU A 49 0.56 11.85 -7.36
CA GLU A 49 0.22 11.84 -5.93
C GLU A 49 -1.26 11.47 -5.73
N ASP A 50 -2.18 12.05 -6.51
CA ASP A 50 -3.61 11.75 -6.45
C ASP A 50 -3.90 10.28 -6.83
N LEU A 51 -3.33 9.82 -7.94
CA LEU A 51 -3.51 8.44 -8.41
C LEU A 51 -2.90 7.42 -7.44
N ALA A 52 -1.76 7.74 -6.80
CA ALA A 52 -1.17 6.87 -5.78
C ALA A 52 -2.10 6.74 -4.58
N GLN A 53 -2.65 7.85 -4.08
CA GLN A 53 -3.62 7.84 -2.99
C GLN A 53 -4.86 7.00 -3.35
N GLU A 54 -5.46 7.22 -4.52
CA GLU A 54 -6.60 6.40 -4.98
C GLU A 54 -6.25 4.91 -5.08
N THR A 55 -5.03 4.60 -5.53
CA THR A 55 -4.56 3.22 -5.66
C THR A 55 -4.51 2.55 -4.29
N PHE A 56 -3.93 3.20 -3.28
CA PHE A 56 -3.90 2.64 -1.91
C PHE A 56 -5.30 2.46 -1.32
N VAL A 57 -6.20 3.44 -1.52
CA VAL A 57 -7.61 3.31 -1.08
C VAL A 57 -8.28 2.10 -1.73
N LYS A 58 -8.10 1.91 -3.05
CA LYS A 58 -8.66 0.75 -3.78
C LYS A 58 -8.08 -0.57 -3.28
N VAL A 59 -6.77 -0.63 -3.05
CA VAL A 59 -6.09 -1.83 -2.53
C VAL A 59 -6.63 -2.19 -1.15
N PHE A 60 -6.76 -1.24 -0.23
CA PHE A 60 -7.24 -1.55 1.12
C PHE A 60 -8.73 -1.89 1.19
N ASN A 61 -9.54 -1.28 0.32
CA ASN A 61 -10.96 -1.67 0.18
C ASN A 61 -11.15 -3.04 -0.45
N ALA A 62 -10.13 -3.60 -1.10
CA ALA A 62 -10.16 -4.92 -1.73
C ALA A 62 -9.26 -5.93 -1.01
N LEU A 63 -8.59 -5.52 0.09
CA LEU A 63 -7.59 -6.35 0.74
C LEU A 63 -8.22 -7.63 1.30
N ASP A 64 -9.47 -7.54 1.78
CA ASP A 64 -10.31 -8.66 2.23
C ASP A 64 -10.53 -9.76 1.16
N ARG A 65 -10.30 -9.44 -0.11
CA ARG A 65 -10.41 -10.37 -1.26
C ARG A 65 -9.06 -10.91 -1.73
N TYR A 66 -7.97 -10.52 -1.07
CA TYR A 66 -6.64 -10.98 -1.41
C TYR A 66 -6.50 -12.48 -1.13
N ASP A 67 -6.08 -13.22 -2.16
CA ASP A 67 -5.74 -14.65 -2.08
C ASP A 67 -4.24 -14.79 -2.44
N PRO A 68 -3.35 -15.04 -1.45
CA PRO A 68 -1.90 -15.06 -1.62
C PRO A 68 -1.36 -16.19 -2.51
#